data_AF-A0A968D354-F1
#
_entry.id   AF-A0A968D354-F1
#
_cell.length_a   1.000
_cell.length_b   1.000
_cell.length_c   1.000
_cell.angle_alpha   90.00
_cell.angle_beta   90.00
_cell.angle_gamma   90.00
#
_symmetry.space_group_name_H-M   'P 1'
#
loop_
_entity.id
_entity.type
_entity.pdbx_description
1 polymer ?
#
loop_
_entity_poly.entity_id
_entity_poly.type
_entity_poly.pdbx_seq_one_letter_code
_entity_poly.pdbx_strand_id
1 'polypeptide(L)'
;MNEVMNFEASDTYDRALFFDGRDTDNSLFFKKARITFVSRKQIKTELRDISEYMLQVKGVEFRLYSLHLKAGGNESDVNQRLREATVLRNHLNDLPSNIRFIVAGDFNVTRSSEPAFVRLTASQADNDGRLFDPLNTVGIWHNNPLFAMLHTQSTRDSVFNHGAAGGLDDRFDMLLVSQNLLEEDTMSILTNSYTAFGNDGRHFNLAINDRVNTAVPESVATALHLASDHLPVFAEFVIDVVSSVESANPDVPAPDFVLHQNFPNPFNAETQITYTLSRSGHIALGIYNVKGEKIHTLVDGFSSEGHHRIVWNGRNDSGHAVGSGVYYYKLEMSGRNVVKKLLLLR
;
A
#
# COMPACT_ATOMS: atom_id res chain seq x y z
N MET A 1 -3.18 4.79 -25.94
CA MET A 1 -3.04 3.77 -24.87
C MET A 1 -3.80 2.47 -25.14
N ASN A 2 -5.07 2.47 -25.61
CA ASN A 2 -5.78 1.20 -25.88
C ASN A 2 -5.06 0.30 -26.90
N GLU A 3 -4.55 0.88 -27.98
CA GLU A 3 -3.73 0.17 -28.98
C GLU A 3 -2.43 -0.36 -28.38
N VAL A 4 -1.79 0.41 -27.48
CA VAL A 4 -0.56 0.02 -26.78
C VAL A 4 -0.82 -1.19 -25.89
N MET A 5 -1.87 -1.15 -25.07
CA MET A 5 -2.21 -2.25 -24.16
C MET A 5 -2.62 -3.53 -24.90
N ASN A 6 -3.11 -3.41 -26.13
CA ASN A 6 -3.56 -4.52 -26.96
C ASN A 6 -2.63 -4.78 -28.16
N PHE A 7 -1.37 -4.31 -28.10
CA PHE A 7 -0.43 -4.39 -29.21
C PHE A 7 0.02 -5.82 -29.50
N GLU A 8 0.45 -6.56 -28.46
CA GLU A 8 0.94 -7.95 -28.61
C GLU A 8 -0.18 -8.96 -28.85
N ALA A 9 -1.33 -8.74 -28.20
CA ALA A 9 -2.51 -9.59 -28.32
C ALA A 9 -3.77 -8.73 -28.28
N SER A 10 -4.46 -8.67 -29.43
CA SER A 10 -5.71 -7.92 -29.56
C SER A 10 -6.73 -8.38 -28.53
N ASP A 11 -7.51 -7.44 -27.99
CA ASP A 11 -8.66 -7.71 -27.13
C ASP A 11 -8.31 -8.37 -25.76
N THR A 12 -7.07 -8.19 -25.29
CA THR A 12 -6.59 -8.69 -23.98
C THR A 12 -7.02 -7.77 -22.82
N TYR A 13 -6.89 -6.45 -23.03
CA TYR A 13 -7.23 -5.43 -22.05
C TYR A 13 -8.51 -4.72 -22.46
N ASP A 14 -9.38 -4.50 -21.48
CA ASP A 14 -10.43 -3.49 -21.56
C ASP A 14 -9.99 -2.21 -20.88
N ARG A 15 -10.84 -1.19 -20.97
CA ARG A 15 -10.73 0.03 -20.21
C ARG A 15 -12.05 0.43 -19.59
N ALA A 16 -11.99 1.02 -18.40
CA ALA A 16 -13.11 1.80 -17.93
C ALA A 16 -13.36 2.96 -18.91
N LEU A 17 -14.61 3.43 -18.99
CA LEU A 17 -14.91 4.65 -19.76
C LEU A 17 -13.92 5.75 -19.36
N PHE A 18 -13.45 6.50 -20.35
CA PHE A 18 -12.55 7.62 -20.11
C PHE A 18 -13.28 8.73 -19.35
N PHE A 19 -12.57 9.41 -18.45
CA PHE A 19 -13.06 10.63 -17.83
C PHE A 19 -12.10 11.77 -18.16
N ASP A 20 -12.59 12.66 -19.00
CA ASP A 20 -11.98 13.94 -19.34
C ASP A 20 -12.31 14.92 -18.22
N GLY A 21 -11.36 15.10 -17.29
CA GLY A 21 -11.56 15.93 -16.11
C GLY A 21 -11.18 17.38 -16.38
N ARG A 22 -11.44 18.26 -15.42
CA ARG A 22 -11.15 19.70 -15.60
C ARG A 22 -9.65 20.00 -15.73
N ASP A 23 -8.83 19.31 -14.93
CA ASP A 23 -7.38 19.56 -14.79
C ASP A 23 -6.58 18.24 -14.75
N THR A 24 -7.26 17.10 -14.83
CA THR A 24 -6.62 15.79 -14.87
C THR A 24 -7.46 14.81 -15.67
N ASP A 25 -6.77 13.96 -16.41
CA ASP A 25 -7.35 12.88 -17.18
C ASP A 25 -6.94 11.55 -16.57
N ASN A 26 -7.91 10.70 -16.28
CA ASN A 26 -7.67 9.39 -15.68
C ASN A 26 -8.24 8.28 -16.56
N SER A 27 -7.48 7.20 -16.69
CA SER A 27 -7.87 5.99 -17.41
C SER A 27 -7.49 4.75 -16.62
N LEU A 28 -8.42 3.81 -16.49
CA LEU A 28 -8.15 2.48 -15.96
C LEU A 28 -8.15 1.47 -17.11
N PHE A 29 -7.09 0.68 -17.21
CA PHE A 29 -7.00 -0.49 -18.08
C PHE A 29 -6.91 -1.77 -17.25
N PHE A 30 -7.56 -2.84 -17.68
CA PHE A 30 -7.56 -4.10 -16.95
C PHE A 30 -7.69 -5.30 -17.89
N LYS A 31 -7.08 -6.44 -17.50
CA LYS A 31 -7.20 -7.69 -18.26
C LYS A 31 -8.60 -8.29 -18.08
N LYS A 32 -9.37 -8.38 -19.16
CA LYS A 32 -10.77 -8.87 -19.15
C LYS A 32 -10.92 -10.26 -18.55
N ALA A 33 -9.94 -11.12 -18.81
CA ALA A 33 -9.94 -12.50 -18.32
C ALA A 33 -9.71 -12.62 -16.80
N ARG A 34 -9.33 -11.52 -16.11
CA ARG A 34 -8.98 -11.55 -14.68
C ARG A 34 -9.80 -10.60 -13.82
N ILE A 35 -10.19 -9.45 -14.38
CA ILE A 35 -10.83 -8.36 -13.64
C ILE A 35 -12.23 -8.17 -14.20
N THR A 36 -13.23 -8.23 -13.32
CA THR A 36 -14.59 -7.78 -13.61
C THR A 36 -14.70 -6.33 -13.18
N PHE A 37 -15.01 -5.44 -14.13
CA PHE A 37 -15.35 -4.06 -13.84
C PHE A 37 -16.81 -3.97 -13.39
N VAL A 38 -17.07 -3.30 -12.26
CA VAL A 38 -18.42 -3.17 -11.70
C VAL A 38 -18.98 -1.77 -11.91
N SER A 39 -18.26 -0.74 -11.46
CA SER A 39 -18.72 0.63 -11.59
C SER A 39 -17.56 1.64 -11.52
N ARG A 40 -17.87 2.89 -11.90
CA ARG A 40 -17.00 4.05 -11.70
C ARG A 40 -17.77 5.22 -11.11
N LYS A 41 -17.08 6.05 -10.34
CA LYS A 41 -17.61 7.30 -9.77
C LYS A 41 -16.49 8.34 -9.71
N GLN A 42 -16.84 9.62 -9.89
CA GLN A 42 -15.93 10.72 -9.61
C GLN A 42 -16.22 11.31 -8.24
N ILE A 43 -15.18 11.45 -7.43
CA ILE A 43 -15.20 12.19 -6.18
C ILE A 43 -14.74 13.61 -6.53
N LYS A 44 -15.66 14.56 -6.42
CA LYS A 44 -15.38 15.95 -6.74
C LYS A 44 -14.41 16.55 -5.74
N THR A 45 -13.34 17.17 -6.22
CA THR A 45 -12.48 18.03 -5.43
C THR A 45 -12.53 19.46 -5.98
N GLU A 46 -11.73 20.37 -5.42
CA GLU A 46 -11.68 21.75 -5.90
C GLU A 46 -10.94 21.91 -7.24
N LEU A 47 -9.96 21.03 -7.52
CA LEU A 47 -9.11 21.13 -8.71
C LEU A 47 -9.20 19.88 -9.58
N ARG A 48 -8.83 18.72 -9.03
CA ARG A 48 -8.73 17.45 -9.76
C ARG A 48 -9.63 16.40 -9.12
N ASP A 49 -10.68 16.02 -9.83
CA ASP A 49 -11.58 14.95 -9.37
C ASP A 49 -10.82 13.64 -9.25
N ILE A 50 -11.12 12.89 -8.18
CA ILE A 50 -10.53 11.57 -7.91
C ILE A 50 -11.45 10.52 -8.51
N SER A 51 -10.87 9.61 -9.30
CA SER A 51 -11.66 8.55 -9.95
C SER A 51 -11.72 7.33 -9.04
N GLU A 52 -12.93 6.90 -8.69
CA GLU A 52 -13.20 5.62 -8.02
C GLU A 52 -13.59 4.58 -9.06
N TYR A 53 -12.97 3.40 -8.97
CA TYR A 53 -13.32 2.21 -9.72
C TYR A 53 -13.63 1.07 -8.77
N MET A 54 -14.80 0.45 -8.94
CA MET A 54 -15.19 -0.77 -8.23
C MET A 54 -14.90 -1.96 -9.12
N LEU A 55 -14.07 -2.88 -8.61
CA LEU A 55 -13.52 -4.00 -9.35
C LEU A 55 -13.72 -5.29 -8.57
N GLN A 56 -13.76 -6.40 -9.27
CA GLN A 56 -13.78 -7.74 -8.70
C GLN A 56 -12.74 -8.63 -9.35
N VAL A 57 -12.10 -9.48 -8.55
CA VAL A 57 -11.25 -10.59 -9.03
C VAL A 57 -11.66 -11.85 -8.30
N LYS A 58 -12.05 -12.87 -9.08
CA LYS A 58 -12.53 -14.16 -8.55
C LYS A 58 -13.59 -14.00 -7.44
N GLY A 59 -14.51 -13.05 -7.58
CA GLY A 59 -15.58 -12.77 -6.62
C GLY A 59 -15.18 -11.90 -5.42
N VAL A 60 -13.90 -11.59 -5.23
CA VAL A 60 -13.44 -10.65 -4.20
C VAL A 60 -13.52 -9.23 -4.75
N GLU A 61 -14.27 -8.38 -4.06
CA GLU A 61 -14.46 -6.98 -4.42
C GLU A 61 -13.43 -6.07 -3.76
N PHE A 62 -12.97 -5.06 -4.50
CA PHE A 62 -12.14 -3.97 -3.99
C PHE A 62 -12.43 -2.66 -4.73
N ARG A 63 -12.00 -1.54 -4.14
CA ARG A 63 -12.00 -0.21 -4.77
C ARG A 63 -10.58 0.17 -5.19
N LEU A 64 -10.47 0.82 -6.34
CA LEU A 64 -9.26 1.48 -6.79
C LEU A 64 -9.57 2.97 -6.99
N TYR A 65 -8.83 3.82 -6.31
CA TYR A 65 -8.89 5.26 -6.46
C TYR A 65 -7.68 5.74 -7.24
N SER A 66 -7.90 6.52 -8.30
CA SER A 66 -6.86 7.20 -9.07
C SER A 66 -6.90 8.69 -8.75
N LEU A 67 -5.81 9.21 -8.18
CA LEU A 67 -5.67 10.63 -7.84
C LEU A 67 -4.46 11.27 -8.52
N HIS A 68 -4.52 12.58 -8.65
CA HIS A 68 -3.40 13.42 -9.02
C HIS A 68 -3.57 14.71 -8.21
N LEU A 69 -2.87 14.85 -7.07
CA LEU A 69 -3.03 16.03 -6.21
C LEU A 69 -2.31 17.24 -6.82
N LYS A 70 -2.66 18.45 -6.36
CA LYS A 70 -2.01 19.70 -6.81
C LYS A 70 -0.48 19.61 -6.79
N ALA A 71 0.16 19.84 -7.94
CA ALA A 71 1.62 19.95 -8.05
C ALA A 71 2.16 21.28 -7.51
N GLY A 72 3.48 21.36 -7.24
CA GLY A 72 4.17 22.56 -6.80
C GLY A 72 4.51 22.57 -5.30
N GLY A 73 5.39 23.49 -4.90
CA GLY A 73 6.03 23.49 -3.58
C GLY A 73 5.66 24.65 -2.66
N ASN A 74 4.84 25.61 -3.12
CA ASN A 74 4.50 26.77 -2.29
C ASN A 74 3.40 26.41 -1.26
N GLU A 75 3.15 27.31 -0.32
CA GLU A 75 2.17 27.08 0.74
C GLU A 75 0.73 26.90 0.22
N SER A 76 0.33 27.60 -0.86
CA SER A 76 -1.00 27.44 -1.42
C SER A 76 -1.17 26.07 -2.10
N ASP A 77 -0.13 25.54 -2.73
CA ASP A 77 -0.09 24.19 -3.31
C ASP A 77 -0.25 23.12 -2.21
N VAL A 78 0.52 23.23 -1.12
CA VAL A 78 0.43 22.32 0.04
C VAL A 78 -0.97 22.35 0.65
N ASN A 79 -1.55 23.54 0.81
CA ASN A 79 -2.91 23.71 1.35
C ASN A 79 -3.98 23.15 0.39
N GLN A 80 -3.79 23.26 -0.92
CA GLN A 80 -4.68 22.65 -1.91
C GLN A 80 -4.67 21.12 -1.81
N ARG A 81 -3.47 20.50 -1.75
CA ARG A 81 -3.34 19.05 -1.56
C ARG A 81 -4.02 18.57 -0.29
N LEU A 82 -3.90 19.33 0.81
CA LEU A 82 -4.58 18.99 2.07
C LEU A 82 -6.11 18.99 1.92
N ARG A 83 -6.69 19.95 1.19
CA ARG A 83 -8.14 19.98 0.93
C ARG A 83 -8.58 18.79 0.09
N GLU A 84 -7.85 18.47 -0.99
CA GLU A 84 -8.13 17.30 -1.84
C GLU A 84 -8.01 15.98 -1.05
N ALA A 85 -6.94 15.80 -0.28
CA ALA A 85 -6.74 14.65 0.60
C ALA A 85 -7.83 14.54 1.69
N THR A 86 -8.35 15.67 2.17
CA THR A 86 -9.43 15.68 3.16
C THR A 86 -10.74 15.19 2.56
N VAL A 87 -11.06 15.62 1.34
CA VAL A 87 -12.22 15.11 0.60
C VAL A 87 -12.12 13.60 0.43
N LEU A 88 -10.97 13.10 -0.05
CA LEU A 88 -10.77 11.66 -0.23
C LEU A 88 -10.94 10.90 1.10
N ARG A 89 -10.27 11.35 2.16
CA ARG A 89 -10.29 10.60 3.42
C ARG A 89 -11.67 10.62 4.10
N ASN A 90 -12.44 11.71 3.96
CA ASN A 90 -13.84 11.71 4.40
C ASN A 90 -14.67 10.69 3.60
N HIS A 91 -14.53 10.68 2.27
CA HIS A 91 -15.22 9.70 1.43
C HIS A 91 -14.85 8.25 1.78
N LEU A 92 -13.57 7.98 2.07
CA LEU A 92 -13.13 6.64 2.49
C LEU A 92 -13.67 6.24 3.87
N ASN A 93 -13.83 7.19 4.80
CA ASN A 93 -14.42 6.93 6.11
C ASN A 93 -15.92 6.56 6.02
N ASP A 94 -16.62 7.01 4.98
CA ASP A 94 -18.03 6.65 4.76
C ASP A 94 -18.22 5.24 4.16
N LEU A 95 -17.12 4.55 3.81
CA LEU A 95 -17.18 3.18 3.31
C LEU A 95 -17.43 2.18 4.44
N PRO A 96 -18.09 1.05 4.17
CA PRO A 96 -18.13 -0.05 5.11
C PRO A 96 -16.71 -0.51 5.49
N SER A 97 -16.49 -0.78 6.79
CA SER A 97 -15.17 -1.09 7.37
C SER A 97 -14.49 -2.36 6.84
N ASN A 98 -15.22 -3.19 6.08
CA ASN A 98 -14.70 -4.40 5.45
C ASN A 98 -14.26 -4.20 3.99
N ILE A 99 -14.36 -2.98 3.44
CA ILE A 99 -13.97 -2.71 2.06
C ILE A 99 -12.46 -2.63 1.91
N ARG A 100 -11.95 -3.36 0.91
CA ARG A 100 -10.57 -3.24 0.44
C ARG A 100 -10.47 -2.07 -0.51
N PHE A 101 -9.55 -1.15 -0.26
CA PHE A 101 -9.31 -0.06 -1.19
C PHE A 101 -7.83 0.25 -1.38
N ILE A 102 -7.49 0.56 -2.62
CA ILE A 102 -6.17 0.99 -3.07
C ILE A 102 -6.31 2.42 -3.55
N VAL A 103 -5.43 3.32 -3.11
CA VAL A 103 -5.33 4.69 -3.61
C VAL A 103 -4.00 4.84 -4.31
N ALA A 104 -4.08 5.10 -5.62
CA ALA A 104 -2.97 5.13 -6.54
C ALA A 104 -2.88 6.48 -7.27
N GLY A 105 -1.67 6.86 -7.65
CA GLY A 105 -1.42 7.99 -8.55
C GLY A 105 -0.35 8.93 -8.04
N ASP A 106 -0.38 10.16 -8.55
CA ASP A 106 0.59 11.21 -8.24
C ASP A 106 0.10 12.06 -7.05
N PHE A 107 0.76 11.89 -5.90
CA PHE A 107 0.43 12.63 -4.69
C PHE A 107 1.09 14.00 -4.61
N ASN A 108 2.12 14.29 -5.42
CA ASN A 108 2.88 15.54 -5.40
C ASN A 108 3.38 15.97 -3.99
N VAL A 109 3.54 15.01 -3.07
CA VAL A 109 4.02 15.27 -1.71
C VAL A 109 5.52 14.99 -1.61
N THR A 110 6.24 15.86 -0.91
CA THR A 110 7.72 15.83 -0.85
C THR A 110 8.25 15.07 0.37
N ARG A 111 7.39 14.79 1.35
CA ARG A 111 7.75 14.22 2.64
C ARG A 111 6.55 13.60 3.34
N SER A 112 6.80 12.63 4.21
CA SER A 112 5.75 11.96 4.99
C SER A 112 5.10 12.87 6.04
N SER A 113 5.73 13.97 6.42
CA SER A 113 5.17 14.96 7.36
C SER A 113 4.30 16.02 6.66
N GLU A 114 4.12 15.93 5.34
CA GLU A 114 3.29 16.88 4.60
C GLU A 114 1.81 16.72 4.99
N PRO A 115 1.05 17.82 5.21
CA PRO A 115 -0.30 17.75 5.76
C PRO A 115 -1.25 16.83 4.98
N ALA A 116 -1.16 16.81 3.65
CA ALA A 116 -1.97 15.92 2.81
C ALA A 116 -1.66 14.44 3.07
N PHE A 117 -0.38 14.06 3.14
CA PHE A 117 0.03 12.69 3.42
C PHE A 117 -0.39 12.28 4.84
N VAL A 118 -0.19 13.16 5.82
CA VAL A 118 -0.63 12.95 7.22
C VAL A 118 -2.15 12.80 7.29
N ARG A 119 -2.92 13.61 6.55
CA ARG A 119 -4.39 13.53 6.48
C ARG A 119 -4.86 12.15 6.03
N LEU A 120 -4.15 11.54 5.09
CA LEU A 120 -4.47 10.22 4.54
C LEU A 120 -4.04 9.07 5.46
N THR A 121 -2.89 9.20 6.12
CA THR A 121 -2.20 8.05 6.75
C THR A 121 -2.15 8.05 8.27
N ALA A 122 -2.36 9.19 8.92
CA ALA A 122 -2.36 9.26 10.38
C ALA A 122 -3.60 8.60 10.98
N SER A 123 -3.45 8.09 12.20
CA SER A 123 -4.59 7.63 13.00
C SER A 123 -5.44 8.83 13.41
N GLN A 124 -6.76 8.70 13.28
CA GLN A 124 -7.75 9.68 13.69
C GLN A 124 -8.81 9.02 14.57
N ALA A 125 -9.79 9.79 15.07
CA ALA A 125 -10.92 9.24 15.81
C ALA A 125 -11.71 8.22 14.97
N ASP A 126 -11.83 8.50 13.67
CA ASP A 126 -12.39 7.61 12.67
C ASP A 126 -11.29 7.13 11.71
N ASN A 127 -11.07 5.82 11.72
CA ASN A 127 -10.00 5.15 10.99
C ASN A 127 -10.46 4.26 9.85
N ASP A 128 -11.75 4.21 9.52
CA ASP A 128 -12.27 3.30 8.51
C ASP A 128 -11.67 3.59 7.12
N GLY A 129 -11.47 4.87 6.81
CA GLY A 129 -10.80 5.31 5.58
C GLY A 129 -9.28 5.38 5.65
N ARG A 130 -8.63 4.83 6.69
CA ARG A 130 -7.18 4.99 6.87
C ARG A 130 -6.37 4.28 5.82
N LEU A 131 -5.45 5.04 5.23
CA LEU A 131 -4.47 4.56 4.27
C LEU A 131 -3.16 4.25 4.95
N PHE A 132 -2.49 3.24 4.41
CA PHE A 132 -1.21 2.77 4.87
C PHE A 132 -0.25 2.73 3.68
N ASP A 133 0.97 3.21 3.89
CA ASP A 133 2.08 3.06 2.95
C ASP A 133 2.67 1.65 3.12
N PRO A 134 2.55 0.74 2.14
CA PRO A 134 3.12 -0.60 2.26
C PRO A 134 4.64 -0.61 2.45
N LEU A 135 5.33 0.42 1.96
CA LEU A 135 6.77 0.57 2.15
C LEU A 135 7.12 1.10 3.54
N ASN A 136 6.16 1.74 4.22
CA ASN A 136 6.33 2.37 5.53
C ASN A 136 7.57 3.29 5.61
N THR A 137 7.76 4.16 4.61
CA THR A 137 8.98 4.99 4.53
C THR A 137 8.71 6.41 5.03
N VAL A 138 9.03 6.68 6.30
CA VAL A 138 8.89 8.01 6.90
C VAL A 138 10.13 8.85 6.61
N GLY A 139 9.96 10.07 6.11
CA GLY A 139 11.06 11.01 5.89
C GLY A 139 10.77 12.12 4.89
N ILE A 140 11.83 12.82 4.49
CA ILE A 140 11.81 13.82 3.41
C ILE A 140 12.34 13.13 2.16
N TRP A 141 11.46 12.83 1.22
CA TRP A 141 11.77 12.09 0.00
C TRP A 141 12.42 12.98 -1.05
N HIS A 142 11.98 14.24 -1.13
CA HIS A 142 12.46 15.21 -2.10
C HIS A 142 13.97 15.45 -2.00
N ASN A 143 14.64 15.35 -3.14
CA ASN A 143 16.07 15.59 -3.35
C ASN A 143 16.94 14.96 -2.25
N ASN A 144 16.61 13.72 -1.88
CA ASN A 144 17.27 13.00 -0.80
C ASN A 144 17.77 11.63 -1.26
N PRO A 145 19.10 11.42 -1.35
CA PRO A 145 19.68 10.18 -1.86
C PRO A 145 19.41 8.97 -0.95
N LEU A 146 19.02 9.16 0.32
CA LEU A 146 18.60 8.05 1.19
C LEU A 146 17.32 7.37 0.69
N PHE A 147 16.53 8.08 -0.12
CA PHE A 147 15.30 7.59 -0.72
C PHE A 147 15.43 7.33 -2.24
N ALA A 148 16.67 7.29 -2.76
CA ALA A 148 16.93 7.11 -4.20
C ALA A 148 16.21 5.89 -4.80
N MET A 149 16.14 4.78 -4.06
CA MET A 149 15.43 3.56 -4.48
C MET A 149 13.91 3.71 -4.58
N LEU A 150 13.34 4.79 -4.04
CA LEU A 150 11.90 5.05 -3.97
C LEU A 150 11.47 6.18 -4.90
N HIS A 151 12.41 6.91 -5.50
CA HIS A 151 12.08 8.01 -6.39
C HIS A 151 11.34 7.50 -7.64
N THR A 152 10.37 8.28 -8.08
CA THR A 152 9.50 8.01 -9.22
C THR A 152 9.50 9.14 -10.23
N GLN A 153 9.94 10.35 -9.86
CA GLN A 153 10.07 11.49 -10.77
C GLN A 153 11.41 12.22 -10.50
N SER A 154 12.08 12.81 -11.49
CA SER A 154 11.82 12.70 -12.93
C SER A 154 12.69 11.65 -13.60
N THR A 155 12.15 10.87 -14.54
CA THR A 155 12.95 10.00 -15.41
C THR A 155 13.88 10.77 -16.37
N ARG A 156 13.79 12.12 -16.38
CA ARG A 156 14.40 13.02 -17.35
C ARG A 156 15.21 14.10 -16.65
N ASP A 157 16.34 14.47 -17.25
CA ASP A 157 17.17 15.61 -16.87
C ASP A 157 16.90 16.86 -17.72
N SER A 158 16.04 16.74 -18.74
CA SER A 158 15.68 17.81 -19.68
C SER A 158 14.18 17.77 -20.03
N VAL A 159 13.60 18.93 -20.32
CA VAL A 159 12.16 19.10 -20.56
C VAL A 159 11.81 18.76 -22.01
N PHE A 160 10.88 17.84 -22.21
CA PHE A 160 10.25 17.55 -23.50
C PHE A 160 8.85 16.96 -23.32
N ASN A 161 8.00 17.05 -24.35
CA ASN A 161 6.63 16.52 -24.36
C ASN A 161 5.83 16.87 -23.09
N HIS A 162 5.97 18.11 -22.60
CA HIS A 162 5.31 18.64 -21.39
C HIS A 162 5.68 17.97 -20.04
N GLY A 163 6.66 17.06 -19.99
CA GLY A 163 7.11 16.43 -18.75
C GLY A 163 8.19 17.21 -18.02
N ALA A 164 8.26 17.05 -16.70
CA ALA A 164 9.24 17.66 -15.82
C ALA A 164 10.66 17.13 -16.06
N ALA A 165 11.65 17.96 -15.72
CA ALA A 165 13.07 17.61 -15.71
C ALA A 165 13.60 17.68 -14.27
N GLY A 166 14.85 17.27 -14.05
CA GLY A 166 15.52 17.33 -12.75
C GLY A 166 16.23 16.03 -12.37
N GLY A 167 15.90 14.94 -13.05
CA GLY A 167 16.35 13.59 -12.72
C GLY A 167 15.56 12.98 -11.56
N LEU A 168 15.83 11.71 -11.23
CA LEU A 168 15.05 10.98 -10.22
C LEU A 168 15.39 11.50 -8.82
N ASP A 169 14.49 12.25 -8.20
CA ASP A 169 14.73 12.88 -6.90
C ASP A 169 13.49 13.05 -6.02
N ASP A 170 12.31 12.66 -6.50
CA ASP A 170 11.03 12.74 -5.80
C ASP A 170 10.26 11.41 -5.79
N ARG A 171 9.55 11.12 -4.69
CA ARG A 171 8.62 9.98 -4.56
C ARG A 171 7.19 10.51 -4.63
N PHE A 172 6.72 10.82 -5.83
CA PHE A 172 5.37 11.37 -6.01
C PHE A 172 4.32 10.30 -6.29
N ASP A 173 4.71 9.22 -6.95
CA ASP A 173 3.80 8.15 -7.34
C ASP A 173 3.74 7.09 -6.24
N MET A 174 2.53 6.82 -5.73
CA MET A 174 2.35 5.87 -4.64
C MET A 174 1.15 4.95 -4.82
N LEU A 175 1.22 3.78 -4.17
CA LEU A 175 0.09 2.88 -3.92
C LEU A 175 -0.15 2.78 -2.42
N LEU A 176 -1.09 3.56 -1.89
CA LEU A 176 -1.52 3.44 -0.50
C LEU A 176 -2.69 2.47 -0.40
N VAL A 177 -2.80 1.71 0.69
CA VAL A 177 -3.79 0.64 0.83
C VAL A 177 -4.58 0.77 2.12
N SER A 178 -5.80 0.22 2.16
CA SER A 178 -6.58 0.05 3.39
C SER A 178 -5.95 -0.98 4.32
N GLN A 179 -6.35 -0.97 5.60
CA GLN A 179 -5.90 -1.99 6.55
C GLN A 179 -6.23 -3.41 6.09
N ASN A 180 -7.41 -3.62 5.50
CA ASN A 180 -7.88 -4.94 5.04
C ASN A 180 -7.02 -5.56 3.93
N LEU A 181 -6.17 -4.76 3.26
CA LEU A 181 -5.21 -5.25 2.27
C LEU A 181 -3.84 -5.58 2.88
N LEU A 182 -3.58 -5.20 4.12
CA LEU A 182 -2.39 -5.58 4.88
C LEU A 182 -2.60 -6.86 5.69
N GLU A 183 -3.86 -7.19 5.96
CA GLU A 183 -4.27 -8.39 6.67
C GLU A 183 -4.35 -9.56 5.68
N GLU A 184 -3.69 -10.68 5.99
CA GLU A 184 -3.71 -11.90 5.17
C GLU A 184 -5.09 -12.58 5.24
N ASP A 185 -6.02 -12.06 4.44
CA ASP A 185 -7.36 -12.62 4.20
C ASP A 185 -7.54 -12.92 2.70
N THR A 186 -8.77 -13.05 2.21
CA THR A 186 -9.14 -13.33 0.81
C THR A 186 -8.46 -12.47 -0.26
N MET A 187 -8.00 -11.26 0.08
CA MET A 187 -7.10 -10.48 -0.78
C MET A 187 -6.19 -9.60 0.08
N SER A 188 -4.89 -9.68 -0.17
CA SER A 188 -3.85 -8.94 0.55
C SER A 188 -2.71 -8.54 -0.39
N ILE A 189 -1.96 -7.49 -0.04
CA ILE A 189 -0.75 -7.11 -0.77
C ILE A 189 0.35 -8.13 -0.48
N LEU A 190 1.04 -8.59 -1.53
CA LEU A 190 2.19 -9.47 -1.38
C LEU A 190 3.35 -8.67 -0.80
N THR A 191 3.87 -9.11 0.35
CA THR A 191 5.02 -8.45 0.99
C THR A 191 6.23 -8.42 0.04
N ASN A 192 6.95 -7.30 0.00
CA ASN A 192 8.10 -7.03 -0.86
C ASN A 192 7.83 -7.01 -2.38
N SER A 193 6.57 -6.91 -2.81
CA SER A 193 6.22 -6.78 -4.22
C SER A 193 6.14 -5.32 -4.72
N TYR A 194 6.06 -4.35 -3.80
CA TYR A 194 5.94 -2.94 -4.14
C TYR A 194 7.26 -2.39 -4.67
N THR A 195 7.27 -1.79 -5.85
CA THR A 195 8.47 -1.14 -6.41
C THR A 195 8.15 -0.14 -7.54
N ALA A 196 9.07 0.80 -7.75
CA ALA A 196 9.08 1.72 -8.89
C ALA A 196 9.88 1.08 -10.04
N PHE A 197 9.20 0.74 -11.13
CA PHE A 197 9.78 -0.05 -12.21
C PHE A 197 10.91 0.68 -12.93
N GLY A 198 12.07 0.02 -13.02
CA GLY A 198 13.27 0.59 -13.63
C GLY A 198 14.09 1.47 -12.70
N ASN A 199 13.64 1.75 -11.48
CA ASN A 199 14.48 2.45 -10.50
C ASN A 199 15.48 1.48 -9.86
N ASP A 200 16.77 1.78 -9.99
CA ASP A 200 17.87 1.05 -9.37
C ASP A 200 18.61 1.83 -8.26
N GLY A 201 18.12 3.03 -7.94
CA GLY A 201 18.69 3.94 -6.95
C GLY A 201 20.01 4.58 -7.36
N ARG A 202 20.48 4.38 -8.61
CA ARG A 202 21.78 4.89 -9.10
C ARG A 202 21.65 6.15 -9.96
N HIS A 203 20.42 6.58 -10.21
CA HIS A 203 20.07 7.69 -11.09
C HIS A 203 19.53 8.92 -10.32
N PHE A 204 19.94 9.07 -9.05
CA PHE A 204 19.57 10.24 -8.24
C PHE A 204 20.02 11.55 -8.92
N ASN A 205 19.08 12.47 -9.16
CA ASN A 205 19.29 13.71 -9.95
C ASN A 205 19.83 13.48 -11.37
N LEU A 206 19.58 12.31 -11.96
CA LEU A 206 19.97 11.96 -13.33
C LEU A 206 18.75 11.43 -14.09
N ALA A 207 18.78 11.52 -15.42
CA ALA A 207 17.85 10.77 -16.25
C ALA A 207 18.01 9.26 -16.02
N ILE A 208 16.93 8.48 -16.12
CA ILE A 208 16.96 7.02 -15.87
C ILE A 208 17.88 6.24 -16.82
N ASN A 209 18.25 6.85 -17.95
CA ASN A 209 19.11 6.31 -18.99
C ASN A 209 20.43 7.09 -19.16
N ASP A 210 20.80 7.98 -18.22
CA ASP A 210 22.10 8.68 -18.24
C ASP A 210 23.28 7.69 -18.16
N ARG A 211 23.08 6.57 -17.48
CA ARG A 211 24.08 5.53 -17.24
C ARG A 211 23.45 4.15 -17.40
N VAL A 212 24.27 3.11 -17.23
CA VAL A 212 23.77 1.73 -17.21
C VAL A 212 22.77 1.58 -16.07
N ASN A 213 21.52 1.32 -16.44
CA ASN A 213 20.46 0.94 -15.53
C ASN A 213 20.61 -0.54 -15.15
N THR A 214 20.62 -0.81 -13.85
CA THR A 214 20.82 -2.17 -13.32
C THR A 214 19.52 -2.90 -13.00
N ALA A 215 18.38 -2.21 -13.04
CA ALA A 215 17.06 -2.80 -12.86
C ALA A 215 16.44 -3.28 -14.18
N VAL A 216 16.73 -2.62 -15.31
CA VAL A 216 16.17 -2.95 -16.63
C VAL A 216 17.20 -2.78 -17.77
N PRO A 217 17.03 -3.47 -18.92
CA PRO A 217 17.87 -3.25 -20.10
C PRO A 217 17.82 -1.81 -20.62
N GLU A 218 18.86 -1.37 -21.33
CA GLU A 218 18.99 -0.02 -21.89
C GLU A 218 17.80 0.40 -22.77
N SER A 219 17.28 -0.52 -23.58
CA SER A 219 16.10 -0.26 -24.42
C SER A 219 14.85 0.05 -23.59
N VAL A 220 14.70 -0.60 -22.44
CA VAL A 220 13.58 -0.37 -21.51
C VAL A 220 13.79 0.93 -20.73
N ALA A 221 15.01 1.21 -20.24
CA ALA A 221 15.33 2.49 -19.59
C ALA A 221 15.05 3.68 -20.51
N THR A 222 15.45 3.57 -21.79
CA THR A 222 15.18 4.59 -22.82
C THR A 222 13.68 4.73 -23.09
N ALA A 223 12.94 3.61 -23.16
CA ALA A 223 11.48 3.66 -23.32
C ALA A 223 10.80 4.36 -22.13
N LEU A 224 11.23 4.07 -20.89
CA LEU A 224 10.73 4.74 -19.69
C LEU A 224 10.99 6.25 -19.72
N HIS A 225 12.22 6.66 -20.06
CA HIS A 225 12.60 8.07 -20.21
C HIS A 225 11.70 8.82 -21.21
N LEU A 226 11.47 8.22 -22.39
CA LEU A 226 10.67 8.83 -23.46
C LEU A 226 9.17 8.81 -23.19
N ALA A 227 8.66 7.78 -22.50
CA ALA A 227 7.23 7.58 -22.29
C ALA A 227 6.62 8.58 -21.30
N SER A 228 7.27 8.77 -20.15
CA SER A 228 6.76 9.65 -19.08
C SER A 228 7.94 10.18 -18.26
N ASP A 229 7.77 11.36 -17.69
CA ASP A 229 8.63 11.91 -16.63
C ASP A 229 8.46 11.18 -15.28
N HIS A 230 7.45 10.32 -15.14
CA HIS A 230 7.24 9.47 -13.95
C HIS A 230 7.53 8.00 -14.24
N LEU A 231 7.96 7.27 -13.22
CA LEU A 231 8.08 5.81 -13.26
C LEU A 231 6.77 5.13 -12.91
N PRO A 232 6.43 4.01 -13.57
CA PRO A 232 5.30 3.21 -13.16
C PRO A 232 5.59 2.52 -11.82
N VAL A 233 4.64 2.61 -10.91
CA VAL A 233 4.68 1.94 -9.61
C VAL A 233 3.80 0.69 -9.65
N PHE A 234 4.33 -0.42 -9.16
CA PHE A 234 3.63 -1.70 -9.15
C PHE A 234 3.68 -2.35 -7.77
N ALA A 235 2.64 -3.13 -7.48
CA ALA A 235 2.57 -4.03 -6.35
C ALA A 235 1.78 -5.28 -6.77
N GLU A 236 2.10 -6.42 -6.18
CA GLU A 236 1.36 -7.65 -6.39
C GLU A 236 0.38 -7.86 -5.24
N PHE A 237 -0.78 -8.42 -5.57
CA PHE A 237 -1.81 -8.75 -4.61
C PHE A 237 -2.11 -10.23 -4.70
N VAL A 238 -2.09 -10.92 -3.56
CA VAL A 238 -2.50 -12.31 -3.42
C VAL A 238 -4.01 -12.32 -3.24
N ILE A 239 -4.67 -13.25 -3.92
CA ILE A 239 -6.10 -13.48 -3.81
C ILE A 239 -6.29 -14.94 -3.46
N ASP A 240 -6.51 -15.17 -2.17
CA ASP A 240 -6.81 -16.47 -1.63
C ASP A 240 -8.32 -16.68 -1.75
N VAL A 241 -8.70 -17.22 -2.92
CA VAL A 241 -10.03 -17.77 -3.07
C VAL A 241 -10.06 -19.04 -2.26
N VAL A 242 -10.64 -18.96 -1.06
CA VAL A 242 -11.15 -20.15 -0.40
C VAL A 242 -12.13 -20.75 -1.40
N SER A 243 -11.72 -21.85 -2.06
CA SER A 243 -12.59 -22.56 -2.98
C SER A 243 -13.84 -22.93 -2.20
N SER A 244 -14.96 -22.32 -2.53
CA SER A 244 -16.26 -22.79 -2.11
C SER A 244 -16.61 -24.06 -2.89
N VAL A 245 -15.86 -25.15 -2.66
CA VAL A 245 -16.27 -26.53 -2.91
C VAL A 245 -15.50 -27.46 -1.98
N GLU A 246 -15.91 -27.53 -0.73
CA GLU A 246 -16.74 -28.64 -0.28
C GLU A 246 -17.85 -27.96 0.52
N SER A 247 -19.06 -28.53 0.54
CA SER A 247 -19.96 -28.28 1.67
C SER A 247 -19.10 -28.22 2.92
N ALA A 248 -19.16 -27.13 3.69
CA ALA A 248 -18.58 -27.11 5.03
C ALA A 248 -18.87 -28.49 5.60
N ASN A 249 -17.84 -29.32 5.80
CA ASN A 249 -18.04 -30.51 6.57
C ASN A 249 -18.53 -29.92 7.90
N PRO A 250 -19.80 -30.11 8.30
CA PRO A 250 -20.32 -29.46 9.50
C PRO A 250 -19.50 -29.85 10.75
N ASP A 251 -18.63 -30.84 10.60
CA ASP A 251 -17.65 -31.32 11.58
C ASP A 251 -16.30 -30.59 11.61
N VAL A 252 -16.02 -29.58 10.77
CA VAL A 252 -14.82 -28.73 10.92
C VAL A 252 -15.23 -27.36 11.46
N PRO A 253 -15.08 -27.11 12.78
CA PRO A 253 -15.42 -25.83 13.37
C PRO A 253 -14.58 -24.70 12.76
N ALA A 254 -15.21 -23.55 12.55
CA ALA A 254 -14.50 -22.30 12.26
C ALA A 254 -13.34 -22.10 13.27
N PRO A 255 -12.21 -21.52 12.85
CA PRO A 255 -11.09 -21.31 13.75
C PRO A 255 -11.51 -20.39 14.90
N ASP A 256 -11.12 -20.74 16.14
CA ASP A 256 -11.41 -19.94 17.34
C ASP A 256 -10.83 -18.51 17.26
N PHE A 257 -9.80 -18.32 16.44
CA PHE A 257 -9.15 -17.04 16.22
C PHE A 257 -8.48 -16.93 14.84
N VAL A 258 -8.22 -15.70 14.42
CA VAL A 258 -7.38 -15.33 13.28
C VAL A 258 -6.28 -14.38 13.77
N LEU A 259 -5.01 -14.67 13.48
CA LEU A 259 -3.87 -13.80 13.76
C LEU A 259 -3.44 -13.11 12.46
N HIS A 260 -3.42 -11.78 12.43
CA HIS A 260 -3.13 -11.00 11.22
C HIS A 260 -1.65 -10.60 11.14
N GLN A 261 -1.20 -10.22 9.93
CA GLN A 261 0.16 -9.70 9.73
C GLN A 261 0.33 -8.35 10.44
N ASN A 262 1.44 -8.18 11.16
CA ASN A 262 1.71 -6.95 11.88
C ASN A 262 1.94 -5.80 10.90
N PHE A 263 1.46 -4.61 11.23
CA PHE A 263 1.72 -3.41 10.44
C PHE A 263 2.19 -2.24 11.32
N PRO A 264 3.25 -1.52 10.93
CA PRO A 264 4.08 -1.77 9.75
C PRO A 264 4.97 -3.02 9.87
N ASN A 265 5.38 -3.59 8.73
CA ASN A 265 6.39 -4.63 8.64
C ASN A 265 7.14 -4.50 7.30
N PRO A 266 8.44 -4.12 7.28
CA PRO A 266 9.30 -3.88 8.43
C PRO A 266 8.91 -2.64 9.25
N PHE A 267 9.27 -2.60 10.53
CA PHE A 267 9.01 -1.46 11.41
C PHE A 267 10.27 -0.98 12.13
N ASN A 268 10.28 0.29 12.56
CA ASN A 268 11.45 0.92 13.18
C ASN A 268 11.27 1.33 14.65
N ALA A 269 10.06 1.77 15.04
CA ALA A 269 9.74 2.20 16.39
C ALA A 269 8.77 1.24 17.07
N GLU A 270 7.61 1.05 16.46
CA GLU A 270 6.54 0.19 16.94
C GLU A 270 5.79 -0.47 15.78
N THR A 271 5.14 -1.58 16.08
CA THR A 271 4.25 -2.26 15.15
C THR A 271 2.98 -2.67 15.87
N GLN A 272 1.89 -2.71 15.11
CA GLN A 272 0.60 -3.16 15.57
C GLN A 272 0.39 -4.62 15.18
N ILE A 273 0.04 -5.46 16.14
CA ILE A 273 -0.41 -6.84 15.94
C ILE A 273 -1.92 -6.87 16.14
N THR A 274 -2.67 -7.33 15.14
CA THR A 274 -4.12 -7.51 15.20
C THR A 274 -4.48 -8.99 15.22
N TYR A 275 -5.55 -9.32 15.94
CA TYR A 275 -6.15 -10.64 15.92
C TYR A 275 -7.65 -10.55 16.15
N THR A 276 -8.40 -11.51 15.62
CA THR A 276 -9.85 -11.61 15.78
C THR A 276 -10.17 -12.89 16.53
N LEU A 277 -10.98 -12.81 17.59
CA LEU A 277 -11.47 -13.96 18.33
C LEU A 277 -12.94 -14.22 17.97
N SER A 278 -13.26 -15.43 17.53
CA SER A 278 -14.65 -15.85 17.24
C SER A 278 -15.44 -16.24 18.48
N ARG A 279 -14.77 -16.32 19.63
CA ARG A 279 -15.37 -16.48 20.97
C ARG A 279 -14.43 -15.94 22.05
N SER A 280 -14.99 -15.56 23.19
CA SER A 280 -14.19 -15.16 24.34
C SER A 280 -13.40 -16.35 24.92
N GLY A 281 -12.19 -16.12 25.41
CA GLY A 281 -11.39 -17.17 26.03
C GLY A 281 -9.98 -16.73 26.44
N HIS A 282 -9.26 -17.65 27.08
CA HIS A 282 -7.88 -17.42 27.45
C HIS A 282 -6.96 -17.54 26.24
N ILE A 283 -6.11 -16.54 26.04
CA ILE A 283 -5.14 -16.48 24.95
C ILE A 283 -3.73 -16.20 25.51
N ALA A 284 -2.71 -16.65 24.78
CA ALA A 284 -1.33 -16.27 25.01
C ALA A 284 -0.73 -15.71 23.71
N LEU A 285 -0.41 -14.42 23.70
CA LEU A 285 0.28 -13.74 22.61
C LEU A 285 1.69 -13.36 23.08
N GLY A 286 2.72 -13.86 22.39
CA GLY A 286 4.11 -13.54 22.72
C GLY A 286 4.96 -13.26 21.49
N ILE A 287 6.07 -12.55 21.70
CA ILE A 287 7.14 -12.33 20.72
C ILE A 287 8.30 -13.28 21.00
N TYR A 288 8.89 -13.82 19.95
CA TYR A 288 9.94 -14.82 19.97
C TYR A 288 11.07 -14.44 19.01
N ASN A 289 12.31 -14.77 19.36
CA ASN A 289 13.45 -14.62 18.46
C ASN A 289 13.59 -15.81 17.50
N VAL A 290 14.59 -15.79 16.60
CA VAL A 290 14.84 -16.87 15.64
C VAL A 290 15.19 -18.23 16.26
N LYS A 291 15.59 -18.26 17.53
CA LYS A 291 15.85 -19.51 18.28
C LYS A 291 14.58 -20.07 18.94
N GLY A 292 13.44 -19.38 18.81
CA GLY A 292 12.19 -19.75 19.47
C GLY A 292 12.13 -19.33 20.95
N GLU A 293 13.07 -18.51 21.43
CA GLU A 293 13.05 -18.01 22.80
C GLU A 293 12.01 -16.87 22.89
N LYS A 294 11.09 -16.96 23.87
CA LYS A 294 10.11 -15.89 24.13
C LYS A 294 10.86 -14.68 24.69
N ILE A 295 10.79 -13.56 23.98
CA ILE A 295 11.43 -12.31 24.40
C ILE A 295 10.47 -11.33 25.05
N HIS A 296 9.17 -11.43 24.74
CA HIS A 296 8.16 -10.55 25.30
C HIS A 296 6.79 -11.22 25.37
N THR A 297 6.04 -10.96 26.43
CA THR A 297 4.64 -11.38 26.58
C THR A 297 3.74 -10.17 26.33
N LEU A 298 2.92 -10.26 25.28
CA LEU A 298 1.96 -9.21 24.91
C LEU A 298 0.60 -9.41 25.58
N VAL A 299 0.14 -10.66 25.64
CA VAL A 299 -1.06 -11.08 26.36
C VAL A 299 -0.81 -12.44 26.95
N ASP A 300 -1.25 -12.64 28.18
CA ASP A 300 -1.42 -13.95 28.79
C ASP A 300 -2.63 -13.85 29.72
N GLY A 301 -3.82 -14.16 29.20
CA GLY A 301 -5.05 -13.89 29.92
C GLY A 301 -6.33 -14.04 29.10
N PHE A 302 -7.46 -13.71 29.72
CA PHE A 302 -8.78 -13.74 29.10
C PHE A 302 -9.00 -12.55 28.17
N SER A 303 -9.37 -12.81 26.91
CA SER A 303 -9.82 -11.81 25.94
C SER A 303 -11.26 -12.09 25.51
N SER A 304 -12.04 -11.02 25.31
CA SER A 304 -13.41 -11.11 24.79
C SER A 304 -13.45 -11.48 23.32
N GLU A 305 -14.59 -11.96 22.83
CA GLU A 305 -14.86 -12.07 21.39
C GLU A 305 -14.68 -10.71 20.68
N GLY A 306 -14.26 -10.74 19.41
CA GLY A 306 -14.14 -9.57 18.55
C GLY A 306 -12.72 -9.27 18.10
N HIS A 307 -12.53 -8.06 17.56
CA HIS A 307 -11.25 -7.58 17.03
C HIS A 307 -10.39 -6.97 18.14
N HIS A 308 -9.12 -7.35 18.17
CA HIS A 308 -8.15 -6.89 19.14
C HIS A 308 -6.92 -6.29 18.47
N ARG A 309 -6.33 -5.31 19.14
CA ARG A 309 -5.16 -4.57 18.67
C ARG A 309 -4.15 -4.42 19.81
N ILE A 310 -2.90 -4.81 19.56
CA ILE A 310 -1.80 -4.65 20.51
C ILE A 310 -0.58 -4.04 19.81
N VAL A 311 0.12 -3.16 20.53
CA VAL A 311 1.35 -2.52 20.05
C VAL A 311 2.56 -3.19 20.66
N TRP A 312 3.56 -3.49 19.83
CA TRP A 312 4.90 -3.87 20.30
C TRP A 312 5.93 -2.83 19.86
N ASN A 313 6.76 -2.36 20.80
CA ASN A 313 7.72 -1.26 20.60
C ASN A 313 9.19 -1.74 20.49
N GLY A 314 9.40 -3.02 20.15
CA GLY A 314 10.74 -3.60 20.04
C GLY A 314 11.49 -3.66 21.38
N ARG A 315 10.79 -3.96 22.47
CA ARG A 315 11.37 -4.20 23.81
C ARG A 315 11.04 -5.60 24.32
N ASN A 316 11.91 -6.13 25.18
CA ASN A 316 11.69 -7.39 25.89
C ASN A 316 10.91 -7.18 27.21
N ASP A 317 10.61 -8.26 27.93
CA ASP A 317 9.90 -8.22 29.22
C ASP A 317 10.61 -7.42 30.32
N SER A 318 11.94 -7.23 30.21
CA SER A 318 12.70 -6.35 31.11
C SER A 318 12.68 -4.88 30.71
N GLY A 319 11.93 -4.52 29.66
CA GLY A 319 11.86 -3.16 29.11
C GLY A 319 13.07 -2.75 28.26
N HIS A 320 14.03 -3.64 28.01
CA HIS A 320 15.21 -3.34 27.19
C HIS A 320 14.89 -3.46 25.70
N ALA A 321 15.45 -2.54 24.92
CA ALA A 321 15.39 -2.57 23.46
C ALA A 321 16.05 -3.86 22.92
N VAL A 322 15.36 -4.54 22.00
CA VAL A 322 15.96 -5.64 21.22
C VAL A 322 16.58 -5.11 19.92
N GLY A 323 17.56 -5.82 19.38
CA GLY A 323 18.29 -5.41 18.18
C GLY A 323 17.51 -5.63 16.87
N SER A 324 17.94 -4.98 15.80
CA SER A 324 17.40 -5.15 14.45
C SER A 324 17.48 -6.61 14.00
N GLY A 325 16.43 -7.13 13.38
CA GLY A 325 16.40 -8.53 12.96
C GLY A 325 15.00 -9.12 12.82
N VAL A 326 14.98 -10.40 12.47
CA VAL A 326 13.75 -11.19 12.32
C VAL A 326 13.29 -11.68 13.69
N TYR A 327 12.00 -11.50 13.94
CA TYR A 327 11.29 -12.06 15.09
C TYR A 327 10.01 -12.73 14.63
N TYR A 328 9.38 -13.45 15.55
CA TYR A 328 8.11 -14.11 15.34
C TYR A 328 7.15 -13.73 16.46
N TYR A 329 5.86 -13.69 16.18
CA TYR A 329 4.84 -13.58 17.20
C TYR A 329 3.87 -14.73 17.05
N LYS A 330 3.44 -15.25 18.19
CA LYS A 330 2.61 -16.44 18.26
C LYS A 330 1.42 -16.19 19.16
N LEU A 331 0.22 -16.42 18.63
CA LEU A 331 -1.04 -16.42 19.38
C LEU A 331 -1.45 -17.87 19.63
N GLU A 332 -1.73 -18.21 20.87
CA GLU A 332 -2.22 -19.51 21.30
C GLU A 332 -3.61 -19.38 21.94
N MET A 333 -4.53 -20.26 21.55
CA MET A 333 -5.87 -20.35 22.14
C MET A 333 -6.41 -21.77 21.96
N SER A 334 -6.98 -22.35 23.01
CA SER A 334 -7.62 -23.69 22.97
C SER A 334 -6.75 -24.79 22.35
N GLY A 335 -5.44 -24.78 22.63
CA GLY A 335 -4.49 -25.78 22.12
C GLY A 335 -4.06 -25.57 20.66
N ARG A 336 -4.57 -24.54 19.98
CA ARG A 336 -4.12 -24.13 18.64
C ARG A 336 -3.16 -22.96 18.74
N ASN A 337 -2.22 -22.85 17.80
CA ASN A 337 -1.36 -21.68 17.68
C ASN A 337 -1.17 -21.26 16.22
N VAL A 338 -1.01 -19.95 16.01
CA VAL A 338 -0.60 -19.37 14.72
C VAL A 338 0.64 -18.52 14.96
N VAL A 339 1.63 -18.64 14.08
CA VAL A 339 2.90 -17.92 14.15
C VAL A 339 3.04 -17.04 12.91
N LYS A 340 3.44 -15.79 13.09
CA LYS A 340 3.76 -14.87 12.01
C LYS A 340 5.12 -14.21 12.22
N LYS A 341 5.76 -13.84 11.11
CA LYS A 341 7.10 -13.24 11.07
C LYS A 341 7.00 -11.72 11.06
N LEU A 342 7.91 -11.04 11.74
CA LEU A 342 8.08 -9.59 11.66
C LEU A 342 9.56 -9.19 11.58
N LEU A 343 9.85 -8.05 10.94
CA LEU A 343 11.19 -7.50 10.76
C LEU A 343 11.32 -6.15 11.47
N LEU A 344 12.22 -6.07 12.44
CA LEU A 344 12.58 -4.84 13.15
C LEU A 344 13.83 -4.21 12.50
N LEU A 345 13.75 -2.92 12.17
CA LEU A 345 14.82 -2.09 11.63
C LEU A 345 15.12 -0.92 12.58
N ARG A 346 16.18 -1.03 13.37
CA ARG A 346 16.74 0.06 14.18
C ARG A 346 18.11 0.49 13.70
#